data_AF-A0A3B8S536-F1
#
_entry.id   AF-A0A3B8S536-F1
#
_cell.length_a   1.000
_cell.length_b   1.000
_cell.length_c   1.000
_cell.angle_alpha   90.00
_cell.angle_beta   90.00
_cell.angle_gamma   90.00
#
_symmetry.space_group_name_H-M   'P 1'
#
loop_
_entity.id
_entity.type
_entity.pdbx_description
1 polymer ?
#
loop_
_entity_poly.entity_id
_entity_poly.type
_entity_poly.pdbx_seq_one_letter_code
_entity_poly.pdbx_strand_id
1 'polypeptide(L)'
;MLNFKLPLTPQHFRLGIFIGVICLLGFGYYLEYIEGLEPCPLCITQRFFLFISGCLGLLALLHNPARVGTKIYTTIGSLMAIAGAGFASRQLYLQSLPADQAPACGPSIDFIFQTFP
;
A
#
# COMPACT_ATOMS: atom_id res chain seq x y z
N MET A 1 10.62 -29.70 1.41
CA MET A 1 11.22 -28.97 2.54
C MET A 1 12.16 -27.90 1.99
N LEU A 2 11.64 -26.74 1.57
CA LEU A 2 12.46 -25.64 1.08
C LEU A 2 13.13 -24.95 2.28
N ASN A 3 14.41 -25.24 2.51
CA ASN A 3 15.24 -24.56 3.49
C ASN A 3 15.61 -23.16 2.97
N PHE A 4 14.71 -22.20 3.18
CA PHE A 4 14.96 -20.79 2.90
C PHE A 4 15.84 -20.19 4.01
N LYS A 5 17.13 -20.58 4.04
CA LYS A 5 18.14 -19.84 4.79
C LYS A 5 18.53 -18.61 3.97
N LEU A 6 17.65 -17.61 3.96
CA LEU A 6 18.00 -16.30 3.43
C LEU A 6 19.03 -15.68 4.41
N PRO A 7 20.25 -15.34 4.00
CA PRO A 7 21.10 -14.50 4.83
C PRO A 7 20.44 -13.11 4.86
N LEU A 8 19.70 -12.80 5.94
CA LEU A 8 18.99 -11.52 6.11
C LEU A 8 19.99 -10.37 6.32
N THR A 9 20.71 -10.01 5.26
CA THR A 9 21.45 -8.76 5.18
C THR A 9 20.44 -7.61 5.07
N PRO A 10 20.68 -6.43 5.67
CA PRO A 10 19.77 -5.28 5.62
C PRO A 10 19.31 -4.89 4.21
N GLN A 11 20.14 -5.17 3.19
CA GLN A 11 19.85 -4.94 1.78
C GLN A 11 18.74 -5.86 1.23
N HIS A 12 18.78 -7.15 1.57
CA HIS A 12 17.76 -8.13 1.14
C HIS A 12 16.38 -7.78 1.69
N PHE A 13 16.31 -7.27 2.92
CA PHE A 13 15.06 -6.83 3.52
C PHE A 13 14.46 -5.61 2.80
N ARG A 14 15.29 -4.60 2.47
CA ARG A 14 14.86 -3.42 1.71
C ARG A 14 14.36 -3.78 0.31
N LEU A 15 15.06 -4.69 -0.37
CA LEU A 15 14.66 -5.22 -1.67
C LEU A 15 13.33 -5.99 -1.59
N GLY A 16 13.17 -6.83 -0.56
CA GLY A 16 11.94 -7.59 -0.34
C GLY A 16 10.72 -6.68 -0.13
N ILE A 17 10.87 -5.58 0.62
CA ILE A 17 9.80 -4.58 0.77
C ILE A 17 9.43 -3.96 -0.58
N PHE A 18 10.43 -3.52 -1.35
CA PHE A 18 10.19 -2.88 -2.65
C PHE A 18 9.46 -3.81 -3.62
N ILE A 19 9.92 -5.06 -3.73
CA ILE A 19 9.28 -6.08 -4.57
C ILE A 19 7.86 -6.36 -4.08
N GLY A 20 7.65 -6.51 -2.76
CA GLY A 20 6.33 -6.72 -2.18
C GLY A 20 5.33 -5.60 -2.52
N VAL A 21 5.77 -4.34 -2.44
CA VAL A 21 4.94 -3.18 -2.80
C VAL A 21 4.58 -3.19 -4.29
N ILE A 22 5.53 -3.47 -5.18
CA ILE A 22 5.26 -3.57 -6.63
C ILE A 22 4.26 -4.68 -6.91
N CYS A 23 4.42 -5.86 -6.31
CA CYS A 23 3.50 -6.98 -6.50
C CYS A 23 2.09 -6.63 -6.03
N LEU A 24 1.94 -5.97 -4.87
CA LEU A 24 0.64 -5.54 -4.35
C LEU A 24 -0.04 -4.48 -5.22
N LEU A 25 0.73 -3.48 -5.68
CA LEU A 25 0.21 -2.46 -6.60
C LEU A 25 -0.20 -3.08 -7.94
N GLY A 26 0.64 -3.96 -8.50
CA GLY A 26 0.36 -4.69 -9.73
C GLY A 26 -0.89 -5.56 -9.62
N PHE A 27 -1.07 -6.26 -8.50
CA PHE A 27 -2.30 -7.02 -8.23
C PHE A 27 -3.53 -6.12 -8.14
N GLY A 28 -3.41 -4.94 -7.52
CA GLY A 28 -4.47 -3.95 -7.50
C GLY A 28 -4.87 -3.49 -8.91
N TYR A 29 -3.89 -3.12 -9.75
CA TYR A 29 -4.15 -2.70 -11.12
C TYR A 29 -4.70 -3.82 -11.99
N TYR A 30 -4.31 -5.07 -11.73
CA TYR A 30 -4.91 -6.23 -12.40
C TYR A 30 -6.42 -6.30 -12.13
N LEU A 31 -6.84 -6.16 -10.87
CA LEU A 31 -8.27 -6.17 -10.52
C LEU A 31 -9.04 -4.99 -11.12
N GLU A 32 -8.40 -3.82 -11.24
CA GLU A 32 -9.02 -2.63 -11.82
C GLU A 32 -9.20 -2.76 -13.34
N TYR A 33 -8.13 -3.11 -14.07
CA TYR A 33 -8.16 -3.11 -15.53
C TYR A 33 -8.68 -4.39 -16.15
N ILE A 34 -8.49 -5.55 -15.49
CA ILE A 34 -8.88 -6.85 -16.05
C ILE A 34 -10.22 -7.32 -15.52
N GLU A 35 -10.43 -7.26 -14.21
CA GLU A 35 -11.70 -7.65 -13.59
C GLU A 35 -12.73 -6.50 -13.61
N GLY A 36 -12.31 -5.27 -13.97
CA GLY A 36 -13.19 -4.12 -14.12
C GLY A 36 -13.78 -3.61 -12.80
N LEU A 37 -13.15 -3.91 -11.65
CA LEU A 37 -13.62 -3.37 -10.37
C LEU A 37 -13.30 -1.89 -10.29
N GLU A 38 -14.33 -1.07 -10.11
CA GLU A 38 -14.13 0.35 -9.87
C GLU A 38 -13.34 0.58 -8.57
N PRO A 39 -12.25 1.36 -8.62
CA PRO A 39 -11.42 1.60 -7.46
C PRO A 39 -12.16 2.49 -6.45
N CYS A 40 -12.21 2.05 -5.19
CA CYS A 40 -12.80 2.84 -4.13
C CYS A 40 -11.90 4.01 -3.69
N PRO A 41 -12.45 5.15 -3.23
CA PRO A 41 -11.63 6.27 -2.76
C PRO A 41 -10.67 5.88 -1.62
N LEU A 42 -11.08 5.00 -0.69
CA LEU A 42 -10.20 4.47 0.35
C LEU A 42 -9.07 3.58 -0.20
N CYS A 43 -9.35 2.84 -1.28
CA CYS A 43 -8.41 1.95 -1.94
C CYS A 43 -7.30 2.78 -2.61
N ILE A 44 -7.68 3.90 -3.25
CA ILE A 44 -6.75 4.83 -3.90
C ILE A 44 -5.83 5.49 -2.85
N THR A 45 -6.37 5.92 -1.71
CA THR A 45 -5.52 6.50 -0.65
C THR A 45 -4.57 5.47 -0.06
N GLN A 46 -5.00 4.22 0.13
CA GLN A 46 -4.11 3.13 0.57
C GLN A 46 -2.98 2.88 -0.43
N ARG A 47 -3.29 2.84 -1.74
CA ARG A 47 -2.28 2.69 -2.80
C ARG A 47 -1.24 3.82 -2.77
N PHE A 48 -1.67 5.05 -2.50
CA PHE A 48 -0.76 6.19 -2.38
C PHE A 48 0.24 6.01 -1.21
N PHE A 49 -0.24 5.59 -0.03
CA PHE A 49 0.66 5.32 1.11
C PHE A 49 1.62 4.14 0.84
N LEU A 50 1.13 3.08 0.19
CA LEU A 50 1.96 1.95 -0.23
C LEU A 50 3.05 2.39 -1.21
N PHE A 51 2.69 3.21 -2.21
CA PHE A 51 3.63 3.74 -3.18
C PHE A 51 4.74 4.57 -2.51
N ILE A 52 4.37 5.48 -1.59
CA ILE A 52 5.36 6.27 -0.83
C ILE A 52 6.29 5.34 -0.03
N SER A 53 5.72 4.32 0.63
CA SER A 53 6.50 3.36 1.43
C SER A 53 7.48 2.55 0.56
N GLY A 54 7.06 2.14 -0.64
CA GLY A 54 7.92 1.49 -1.64
C GLY A 54 9.03 2.41 -2.13
N CYS A 55 8.71 3.67 -2.45
CA CYS A 55 9.68 4.68 -2.86
C CYS A 55 10.73 4.95 -1.77
N LEU A 56 10.31 5.05 -0.50
CA LEU A 56 11.24 5.18 0.63
C LEU A 56 12.15 3.96 0.77
N GLY A 57 11.62 2.75 0.53
CA GLY A 57 12.40 1.52 0.50
C GLY A 57 13.46 1.51 -0.61
N LEU A 58 13.10 1.97 -1.81
CA LEU A 58 14.02 2.11 -2.95
C LEU A 58 15.08 3.18 -2.71
N LEU A 59 14.70 4.33 -2.17
CA LEU A 59 15.62 5.41 -1.80
C LEU A 59 16.61 4.94 -0.71
N ALA A 60 16.14 4.21 0.29
CA ALA A 60 17.00 3.63 1.32
C ALA A 60 17.94 2.55 0.76
N LEU A 61 17.53 1.84 -0.30
CA LEU A 61 18.36 0.85 -1.00
C LEU A 61 19.46 1.54 -1.82
N LEU A 62 19.13 2.61 -2.55
CA LEU A 62 20.07 3.35 -3.40
C LEU A 62 21.06 4.20 -2.59
N HIS A 63 20.58 4.91 -1.56
CA HIS A 63 21.42 5.79 -0.74
C HIS A 63 22.35 4.99 0.20
N ASN A 64 22.01 3.73 0.51
CA ASN A 64 22.70 2.87 1.49
C ASN A 64 23.21 3.62 2.73
N PRO A 65 22.31 4.34 3.44
CA PRO A 65 22.72 5.27 4.48
C PRO A 65 23.26 4.54 5.72
N ALA A 66 24.13 5.22 6.46
CA ALA A 66 24.59 4.78 7.77
C ALA A 66 23.42 4.69 8.80
N ARG A 67 23.72 4.34 10.06
CA ARG A 67 22.72 4.08 11.11
C ARG A 67 21.64 5.17 11.26
N VAL A 68 22.02 6.45 11.19
CA VAL A 68 21.08 7.56 11.37
C VAL A 68 20.11 7.69 10.20
N GLY A 69 20.61 7.66 8.96
CA GLY A 69 19.73 7.71 7.79
C GLY A 69 18.83 6.48 7.70
N THR A 70 19.33 5.29 8.04
CA THR A 70 18.48 4.08 8.14
C THR A 70 17.33 4.28 9.11
N LYS A 71 17.58 4.83 10.32
CA LYS A 71 16.52 5.14 11.28
C LYS A 71 15.46 6.06 10.69
N ILE A 72 15.86 7.15 10.05
CA ILE A 72 14.93 8.12 9.45
C ILE A 72 14.03 7.45 8.40
N TYR A 73 14.63 6.73 7.45
CA TYR A 73 13.85 6.02 6.42
C TYR A 73 12.90 4.99 7.02
N THR A 74 13.35 4.22 8.03
CA THR A 74 12.49 3.22 8.68
C THR A 74 11.36 3.87 9.47
N THR A 75 11.61 4.96 10.20
CA THR A 75 10.56 5.64 10.98
C THR A 75 9.51 6.24 10.06
N ILE A 76 9.91 6.95 9.01
CA ILE A 76 8.97 7.55 8.05
C ILE A 76 8.21 6.43 7.31
N GLY A 77 8.91 5.40 6.84
CA GLY A 77 8.28 4.26 6.17
C GLY A 77 7.27 3.53 7.06
N SER A 78 7.60 3.32 8.34
CA SER A 78 6.67 2.72 9.31
C SER A 78 5.45 3.59 9.57
N LEU A 79 5.61 4.92 9.68
CA LEU A 79 4.47 5.83 9.84
C LEU A 79 3.53 5.76 8.62
N MET A 80 4.08 5.74 7.40
CA MET A 80 3.28 5.61 6.18
C MET A 80 2.57 4.25 6.11
N ALA A 81 3.24 3.17 6.50
CA ALA A 81 2.64 1.84 6.55
C ALA A 81 1.50 1.75 7.59
N ILE A 82 1.67 2.35 8.76
CA ILE A 82 0.62 2.43 9.80
C ILE A 82 -0.57 3.23 9.29
N ALA A 83 -0.34 4.37 8.63
CA ALA A 83 -1.40 5.17 8.03
C ALA A 83 -2.19 4.33 7.00
N GLY A 84 -1.49 3.68 6.07
CA GLY A 84 -2.10 2.78 5.08
C GLY A 84 -2.87 1.62 5.72
N ALA A 85 -2.34 1.02 6.79
CA ALA A 85 -3.02 -0.03 7.55
C ALA A 85 -4.30 0.47 8.23
N GLY A 86 -4.35 1.74 8.67
CA GLY A 86 -5.55 2.37 9.19
C GLY A 86 -6.66 2.46 8.14
N PHE A 87 -6.33 2.91 6.92
CA PHE A 87 -7.30 2.95 5.81
C PHE A 87 -7.76 1.53 5.41
N ALA A 88 -6.83 0.57 5.33
CA ALA A 88 -7.14 -0.82 5.02
C ALA A 88 -8.05 -1.45 6.07
N SER A 89 -7.83 -1.17 7.36
CA SER A 89 -8.68 -1.67 8.44
C SER A 89 -10.10 -1.12 8.34
N ARG A 90 -10.24 0.16 7.97
CA ARG A 90 -11.56 0.76 7.70
C ARG A 90 -12.24 0.12 6.50
N GLN A 91 -11.49 -0.14 5.43
CA GLN A 91 -12.00 -0.85 4.25
C GLN A 91 -12.46 -2.26 4.59
N LEU A 92 -11.67 -3.01 5.36
CA LEU A 92 -12.03 -4.36 5.83
C LEU A 92 -13.31 -4.34 6.67
N TYR A 93 -13.46 -3.35 7.55
CA TYR A 93 -14.69 -3.16 8.30
C TYR A 93 -15.89 -2.94 7.36
N LEU A 94 -15.78 -2.05 6.37
CA LEU A 94 -16.85 -1.80 5.41
C LEU A 94 -17.18 -3.02 4.54
N GLN A 95 -16.17 -3.83 4.18
CA GLN A 95 -16.37 -5.08 3.43
C GLN A 95 -17.01 -6.19 4.28
N SER A 96 -16.93 -6.10 5.61
CA SER A 96 -17.58 -7.06 6.51
C SER A 96 -19.08 -6.78 6.73
N LEU A 97 -19.58 -5.62 6.29
CA LEU A 97 -21.00 -5.29 6.40
C LEU A 97 -21.82 -6.05 5.33
N PRO A 98 -23.07 -6.41 5.64
CA PRO A 98 -23.97 -7.04 4.67
C PRO A 98 -24.23 -6.10 3.47
N ALA A 99 -24.45 -6.69 2.29
CA ALA A 99 -24.60 -5.96 1.02
C ALA A 99 -25.66 -4.85 1.05
N ASP A 100 -26.71 -5.00 1.87
CA ASP A 100 -27.79 -4.03 2.04
C ASP A 100 -27.38 -2.77 2.81
N GLN A 101 -26.29 -2.85 3.59
CA GLN A 101 -25.72 -1.76 4.40
C GLN A 101 -24.28 -1.46 4.03
N ALA A 102 -23.77 -2.01 2.92
CA ALA A 102 -22.47 -1.64 2.40
C ALA A 102 -22.67 -0.38 1.54
N PRO A 103 -22.52 0.85 2.09
CA PRO A 103 -22.32 1.99 1.22
C PRO A 103 -21.09 1.61 0.40
N ALA A 104 -21.28 1.45 -0.92
CA ALA A 104 -20.18 1.33 -1.89
C ALA A 104 -19.08 2.26 -1.41
N CYS A 105 -17.89 1.71 -1.13
CA CYS A 105 -16.80 2.21 -0.28
C CYS A 105 -16.47 3.74 -0.37
N GLY A 106 -17.44 4.61 -0.08
CA GLY A 106 -17.57 5.98 -0.61
C GLY A 106 -18.16 6.05 -2.03
N PRO A 107 -18.92 7.11 -2.39
CA PRO A 107 -19.32 7.38 -3.78
C PRO A 107 -18.08 7.38 -4.69
N SER A 108 -18.24 6.93 -5.94
CA SER A 108 -17.15 6.93 -6.92
C SER A 108 -16.57 8.34 -7.07
N ILE A 109 -15.28 8.42 -7.40
CA ILE A 109 -14.59 9.71 -7.58
C ILE A 109 -15.32 10.56 -8.63
N ASP A 110 -15.81 9.95 -9.71
CA ASP A 110 -16.60 10.61 -10.74
C ASP A 110 -17.90 11.21 -10.20
N PHE A 111 -18.58 10.52 -9.27
CA PHE A 111 -19.78 11.06 -8.62
C PHE A 111 -19.45 12.25 -7.72
N ILE A 112 -18.33 12.21 -6.98
CA ILE A 112 -17.89 13.33 -6.14
C ILE A 112 -17.62 14.58 -7.01
N PHE A 113 -16.90 14.42 -8.12
CA PHE A 113 -16.61 15.52 -9.05
C PHE A 113 -17.85 16.06 -9.77
N GLN A 114 -18.86 15.22 -10.04
CA GLN A 114 -20.11 15.69 -10.65
C GLN A 114 -21.03 16.42 -9.66
N THR A 115 -20.98 16.06 -8.37
CA THR A 115 -21.91 16.60 -7.36
C THR A 115 -21.37 17.84 -6.66
N PHE A 116 -20.04 18.00 -6.59
CA PHE A 116 -19.37 19.18 -6.04
C PHE A 116 -18.54 19.84 -7.16
N PRO A 117 -19.09 20.86 -7.85
CA PRO A 117 -18.38 21.59 -8.92
C PRO A 117 -17.17 22.37 -8.40
#